data_AF-A0A521QZR8-F1
#
_entry.id   AF-A0A521QZR8-F1
#
_cell.length_a   1.000
_cell.length_b   1.000
_cell.length_c   1.000
_cell.angle_alpha   90.00
_cell.angle_beta   90.00
_cell.angle_gamma   90.00
#
_symmetry.space_group_name_H-M   'P 1'
#
loop_
_entity.id
_entity.type
_entity.pdbx_description
1 polymer ?
#
loop_
_entity_poly.entity_id
_entity_poly.type
_entity_poly.pdbx_seq_one_letter_code
_entity_poly.pdbx_strand_id
1 'polypeptide(L)'
;MAAKEVRFSADARERMLRGVDILANAVKVTLGPKGRNVVIDKSFGAPRITKDGVTVAKEIELADKFENMGAQMVREVASKTNDIAG
;
A
#
# COMPACT_ATOMS: atom_id res chain seq x y z
N MET A 1 -12.38 26.88 -3.31
CA MET A 1 -12.32 25.47 -2.86
C MET A 1 -12.09 24.60 -4.09
N ALA A 2 -11.20 23.61 -4.03
CA ALA A 2 -11.02 22.68 -5.14
C ALA A 2 -12.29 21.81 -5.33
N ALA A 3 -12.70 21.59 -6.57
CA ALA A 3 -13.82 20.72 -6.90
C ALA A 3 -13.59 19.30 -6.35
N LYS A 4 -14.66 18.67 -5.85
CA LYS A 4 -14.63 17.30 -5.34
C LYS A 4 -15.18 16.35 -6.40
N GLU A 5 -14.43 15.30 -6.70
CA GLU A 5 -14.92 14.19 -7.51
C GLU A 5 -15.65 13.22 -6.59
N VAL A 6 -16.88 12.84 -6.96
CA VAL A 6 -17.72 11.93 -6.18
C VAL A 6 -18.09 10.75 -7.06
N ARG A 7 -17.81 9.54 -6.58
CA ARG A 7 -18.13 8.26 -7.24
C ARG A 7 -19.01 7.42 -6.32
N PHE A 8 -19.83 6.56 -6.92
CA PHE A 8 -20.82 5.78 -6.19
C PHE A 8 -20.77 4.30 -6.54
N SER A 9 -21.36 3.48 -5.66
CA SER A 9 -21.69 2.07 -5.92
C SER A 9 -20.49 1.24 -6.38
N ALA A 10 -20.62 0.53 -7.51
CA ALA A 10 -19.63 -0.44 -7.97
C ALA A 10 -18.31 0.23 -8.41
N ASP A 11 -18.38 1.34 -9.14
CA ASP A 11 -17.18 2.03 -9.66
C ASP A 11 -16.26 2.52 -8.53
N ALA A 12 -16.84 3.07 -7.45
CA ALA A 12 -16.06 3.46 -6.27
C ALA A 12 -15.41 2.25 -5.58
N ARG A 13 -16.15 1.15 -5.41
CA ARG A 13 -15.64 -0.07 -4.77
C ARG A 13 -14.56 -0.76 -5.58
N GLU A 14 -14.71 -0.84 -6.90
CA GLU A 14 -13.74 -1.48 -7.77
C GLU A 14 -12.39 -0.75 -7.74
N ARG A 15 -12.41 0.59 -7.77
CA ARG A 15 -11.19 1.40 -7.62
C ARG A 15 -10.54 1.21 -6.26
N MET A 16 -11.32 1.27 -5.17
CA MET A 16 -10.74 1.02 -3.84
C MET A 16 -10.14 -0.39 -3.76
N LEU A 17 -10.80 -1.40 -4.31
CA LEU A 17 -10.31 -2.77 -4.35
C LEU A 17 -8.98 -2.89 -5.11
N ARG A 18 -8.86 -2.24 -6.28
CA ARG A 18 -7.60 -2.19 -7.02
C ARG A 18 -6.45 -1.65 -6.17
N GLY A 19 -6.70 -0.58 -5.40
CA GLY A 19 -5.71 -0.03 -4.50
C GLY A 19 -5.31 -0.98 -3.37
N VAL A 20 -6.29 -1.65 -2.77
CA VAL A 20 -6.05 -2.69 -1.76
C VAL A 20 -5.22 -3.84 -2.33
N ASP A 21 -5.55 -4.29 -3.54
CA ASP A 21 -4.84 -5.38 -4.21
C ASP A 21 -3.39 -5.00 -4.51
N ILE A 22 -3.11 -3.78 -4.95
CA ILE A 22 -1.73 -3.31 -5.18
C ILE A 22 -0.92 -3.36 -3.89
N LEU A 23 -1.47 -2.84 -2.79
CA LEU A 23 -0.82 -2.88 -1.47
C LEU A 23 -0.58 -4.34 -1.02
N ALA A 24 -1.62 -5.17 -1.05
CA ALA A 24 -1.54 -6.55 -0.58
C ALA A 24 -0.57 -7.38 -1.42
N ASN A 25 -0.59 -7.23 -2.75
CA ASN A 25 0.29 -7.97 -3.65
C ASN A 25 1.76 -7.59 -3.47
N ALA A 26 2.05 -6.32 -3.19
CA ALA A 26 3.41 -5.85 -2.93
C ALA A 26 3.94 -6.30 -1.57
N VAL A 27 3.10 -6.35 -0.52
CA VAL A 27 3.52 -6.72 0.83
C VAL A 27 3.56 -8.23 1.01
N LYS A 28 2.62 -8.99 0.45
CA LYS A 28 2.52 -10.45 0.69
C LYS A 28 3.76 -11.24 0.26
N VAL A 29 4.52 -10.74 -0.71
CA VAL A 29 5.73 -11.42 -1.19
C VAL A 29 6.86 -11.42 -0.15
N THR A 30 6.79 -10.55 0.85
CA THR A 30 7.79 -10.46 1.93
C THR A 30 7.42 -11.32 3.15
N LEU A 31 6.29 -12.02 3.12
CA LEU A 31 5.78 -12.76 4.29
C LEU A 31 6.57 -14.05 4.56
N GLY A 32 6.87 -14.28 5.85
CA GLY A 32 7.47 -15.52 6.36
C GLY A 32 8.98 -15.65 6.11
N PRO A 33 9.60 -16.74 6.58
CA PRO A 33 11.05 -16.93 6.51
C PRO A 33 11.59 -17.07 5.07
N LYS A 34 10.72 -17.39 4.11
CA LYS A 34 11.03 -17.48 2.68
C LYS A 34 10.56 -16.25 1.88
N GLY A 35 10.29 -15.14 2.55
CA GLY A 35 9.94 -13.86 1.92
C GLY A 35 10.98 -13.45 0.88
N ARG A 36 10.49 -12.92 -0.24
CA ARG A 36 11.27 -12.41 -1.37
C ARG A 36 11.63 -10.95 -1.14
N ASN A 37 12.69 -10.51 -1.84
CA ASN A 37 13.11 -9.12 -1.82
C ASN A 37 12.15 -8.26 -2.64
N VAL A 38 11.84 -7.09 -2.10
CA VAL A 38 11.21 -5.98 -2.82
C VAL A 38 12.26 -4.89 -3.00
N VAL A 39 12.32 -4.34 -4.21
CA VAL A 39 13.23 -3.26 -4.57
C VAL A 39 12.45 -1.96 -4.60
N ILE A 40 12.92 -0.97 -3.86
CA ILE A 40 12.29 0.34 -3.69
C ILE A 40 13.24 1.39 -4.24
N ASP A 41 12.73 2.22 -5.12
CA ASP A 41 13.49 3.32 -5.71
C ASP A 41 13.82 4.38 -4.65
N LYS A 42 14.94 5.06 -4.82
CA LYS A 42 15.38 6.16 -3.97
C LYS A 42 15.73 7.33 -4.85
N SER A 43 15.30 8.54 -4.45
CA SER A 43 15.56 9.76 -5.22
C SER A 43 17.06 10.05 -5.43
N PHE A 44 17.93 9.50 -4.59
CA PHE A 44 19.39 9.59 -4.74
C PHE A 44 20.08 8.28 -4.32
N GLY A 45 21.11 7.89 -5.07
CA GLY A 45 21.95 6.74 -4.76
C GLY A 45 21.39 5.40 -5.27
N ALA A 46 21.77 4.31 -4.59
CA ALA A 46 21.34 2.96 -4.95
C ALA A 46 19.92 2.64 -4.42
N PRO A 47 19.15 1.78 -5.11
CA PRO A 47 17.82 1.38 -4.66
C PRO A 47 17.88 0.61 -3.34
N ARG A 48 16.81 0.71 -2.55
CA ARG A 48 16.69 -0.04 -1.29
C ARG A 48 16.11 -1.42 -1.57
N ILE A 49 16.84 -2.46 -1.19
CA ILE A 49 16.34 -3.84 -1.24
C ILE A 49 15.91 -4.23 0.18
N THR A 50 14.66 -4.68 0.34
CA THR A 50 14.12 -5.06 1.66
C THR A 50 13.24 -6.31 1.59
N LYS A 51 13.17 -7.03 2.71
CA LYS A 51 12.19 -8.09 2.99
C LYS A 51 11.21 -7.69 4.10
N ASP A 52 11.26 -6.45 4.55
CA ASP A 52 10.36 -5.95 5.58
C ASP A 52 9.08 -5.42 4.93
N GLY A 53 7.96 -6.10 5.20
CA GLY A 53 6.64 -5.74 4.69
C GLY A 53 6.13 -4.40 5.24
N VAL A 54 6.58 -3.98 6.43
CA VAL A 54 6.20 -2.68 7.02
C VAL A 54 6.86 -1.55 6.23
N THR A 55 8.15 -1.69 5.91
CA THR A 55 8.84 -0.76 5.02
C THR A 55 8.18 -0.70 3.65
N VAL A 56 7.83 -1.85 3.04
CA VAL A 56 7.18 -1.87 1.72
C VAL A 56 5.83 -1.16 1.76
N ALA A 57 5.00 -1.40 2.78
CA ALA A 57 3.68 -0.77 2.91
C ALA A 57 3.76 0.75 3.05
N LYS A 58 4.82 1.28 3.69
CA LYS A 58 5.00 2.73 3.88
C LYS A 58 5.26 3.49 2.58
N GLU A 59 5.95 2.84 1.64
CA GLU A 59 6.36 3.44 0.37
C GLU A 59 5.27 3.38 -0.72
N ILE A 60 4.13 2.74 -0.43
CA ILE A 60 3.03 2.61 -1.38
C ILE A 60 2.13 3.84 -1.31
N GLU A 61 2.17 4.62 -2.39
CA GLU A 61 1.28 5.74 -2.67
C GLU A 61 0.85 5.67 -4.14
N LEU A 62 -0.45 5.73 -4.39
CA LEU A 62 -1.02 5.56 -5.72
C LEU A 62 -1.46 6.90 -6.31
N ALA A 63 -1.25 7.07 -7.62
CA ALA A 63 -1.61 8.30 -8.32
C ALA A 63 -3.13 8.53 -8.38
N ASP A 64 -3.92 7.46 -8.52
CA ASP A 64 -5.38 7.55 -8.46
C ASP A 64 -5.85 7.73 -7.01
N LYS A 65 -6.66 8.75 -6.76
CA LYS A 65 -7.11 9.10 -5.42
C LYS A 65 -8.00 8.03 -4.80
N PHE A 66 -8.86 7.37 -5.58
CA PHE A 66 -9.78 6.35 -5.07
C PHE A 66 -9.05 5.04 -4.78
N GLU A 67 -8.10 4.67 -5.62
CA GLU A 67 -7.23 3.52 -5.36
C GLU A 67 -6.35 3.80 -4.14
N ASN A 68 -5.72 4.99 -4.06
CA ASN A 68 -4.91 5.37 -2.91
C ASN A 68 -5.72 5.35 -1.61
N MET A 69 -6.96 5.87 -1.61
CA MET A 69 -7.84 5.79 -0.44
C MET A 69 -8.02 4.33 0.03
N GLY A 70 -8.28 3.40 -0.89
CA GLY A 70 -8.39 1.97 -0.57
C GLY A 70 -7.12 1.41 0.07
N ALA A 71 -5.96 1.67 -0.55
CA ALA A 71 -4.66 1.24 -0.02
C ALA A 71 -4.37 1.83 1.37
N GLN A 72 -4.60 3.13 1.55
CA GLN A 72 -4.34 3.82 2.82
C GLN A 72 -5.21 3.29 3.97
N MET A 73 -6.49 2.99 3.73
CA MET A 73 -7.37 2.43 4.76
C MET A 73 -6.84 1.11 5.31
N VAL A 74 -6.45 0.18 4.42
CA VAL A 74 -5.95 -1.14 4.85
C VAL A 74 -4.60 -1.01 5.52
N ARG A 75 -3.73 -0.13 5.01
CA ARG A 75 -2.43 0.16 5.62
C ARG A 75 -2.59 0.66 7.06
N GLU A 76 -3.51 1.59 7.30
CA GLU A 76 -3.71 2.18 8.63
C GLU A 76 -4.21 1.14 9.64
N VAL A 77 -5.18 0.31 9.25
CA VAL A 77 -5.70 -0.75 10.12
C VAL A 77 -4.61 -1.79 10.42
N ALA A 78 -3.84 -2.20 9.41
CA ALA A 78 -2.75 -3.15 9.59
C ALA A 78 -1.62 -2.58 10.47
N SER A 79 -1.31 -1.29 10.36
CA SER A 79 -0.29 -0.63 11.19
C SER A 79 -0.67 -0.68 12.67
N LYS A 80 -1.93 -0.45 13.01
CA LYS A 80 -2.42 -0.52 14.40
C LYS A 80 -2.23 -1.91 15.01
N THR A 81 -2.31 -2.97 14.21
CA THR A 81 -2.02 -4.34 14.68
C THR A 81 -0.55 -4.47 15.07
N ASN A 82 0.37 -3.97 14.26
CA ASN A 82 1.81 -3.97 14.56
C ASN A 82 2.11 -3.11 15.80
N ASP A 83 1.51 -1.93 15.93
CA ASP A 83 1.77 -1.05 17.08
C ASP A 83 1.40 -1.70 18.43
N ILE A 84 0.45 -2.64 18.44
CA ILE A 84 0.02 -3.38 19.64
C ILE A 84 0.83 -4.66 19.85
N ALA A 85 1.08 -5.41 18.77
CA ALA A 85 1.61 -6.77 18.84
C ALA A 85 3.13 -6.89 18.57
N GLY A 86 3.74 -5.85 17.98
CA GLY A 86 5.06 -5.92 17.34
C GLY A 86 5.03 -6.67 16.01
#